data_AF-Q891Z3-F1
#
_entry.id   AF-Q891Z3-F1
#
_cell.length_a   1.000
_cell.length_b   1.000
_cell.length_c   1.000
_cell.angle_alpha   90.00
_cell.angle_beta   90.00
_cell.angle_gamma   90.00
#
_symmetry.space_group_name_H-M   'P 1'
#
loop_
_entity.id
_entity.type
_entity.pdbx_description
1 polymer ?
#
loop_
_entity_poly.entity_id
_entity_poly.type
_entity_poly.pdbx_seq_one_letter_code
_entity_poly.pdbx_strand_id
1 'polypeptide(L)'
;MPPKDKETAIWIVGELRAINCRDILLKGSVHKFINIRRMAISAMGKIANKDFEVPLMRALDDSNPQVVLYAIKALGKIDSKKAINKIKILEEKWDKSYIKNACENYIESLKEENPNLKE
;
A
#
# COMPACT_ATOMS: atom_id res chain seq x y z
N MET A 1 14.69 -18.10 10.43
CA MET A 1 13.65 -17.33 11.15
C MET A 1 12.27 -17.79 10.71
N PRO A 2 11.44 -18.29 11.64
CA PRO A 2 10.03 -18.61 11.43
C PRO A 2 9.24 -17.48 10.72
N PRO A 3 8.15 -17.79 9.99
CA PRO A 3 7.34 -16.76 9.33
C PRO A 3 6.80 -15.71 10.31
N LYS A 4 6.40 -16.13 11.51
CA LYS A 4 5.85 -15.23 12.53
C LYS A 4 6.87 -14.20 13.01
N ASP A 5 8.10 -14.63 13.25
CA ASP A 5 9.18 -13.73 13.67
C ASP A 5 9.52 -12.70 12.58
N LYS A 6 9.45 -13.11 11.30
CA LYS A 6 9.61 -12.17 10.17
C LYS A 6 8.48 -11.15 10.13
N GLU A 7 7.23 -11.57 10.35
CA GLU A 7 6.09 -10.65 10.45
C GLU A 7 6.30 -9.64 11.58
N THR A 8 6.72 -10.12 12.76
CA THR A 8 7.00 -9.27 13.93
C THR A 8 8.12 -8.27 13.63
N ALA A 9 9.22 -8.71 13.02
CA ALA A 9 10.32 -7.81 12.65
C ALA A 9 9.88 -6.71 11.67
N ILE A 10 9.10 -7.07 10.65
CA ILE A 10 8.57 -6.10 9.67
C ILE A 10 7.58 -5.14 10.33
N TRP A 11 6.74 -5.63 11.24
CA TRP A 11 5.84 -4.79 12.01
C TRP A 11 6.62 -3.74 12.82
N ILE A 12 7.65 -4.17 13.55
CA ILE A 12 8.53 -3.28 14.33
C ILE A 12 9.17 -2.21 13.44
N VAL A 13 9.70 -2.59 12.27
CA VAL A 13 10.28 -1.64 11.30
C VAL A 13 9.26 -0.55 10.91
N GLY A 14 8.01 -0.93 10.69
CA GLY A 14 6.93 0.01 10.38
C GLY A 14 6.58 0.94 11.55
N GLU A 15 6.50 0.42 12.78
CA GLU A 15 6.22 1.22 13.98
C GLU A 15 7.34 2.24 14.25
N LEU A 16 8.59 1.82 14.09
CA LEU A 16 9.75 2.69 14.28
C LEU A 16 9.94 3.68 13.12
N ARG A 17 9.16 3.57 12.05
CA ARG A 17 9.32 4.31 10.80
C ARG A 17 10.76 4.25 10.25
N ALA A 18 11.40 3.09 10.39
CA ALA A 18 12.81 2.88 10.08
C ALA A 18 13.05 2.78 8.57
N ILE A 19 13.18 3.93 7.89
CA ILE A 19 13.39 4.02 6.44
C ILE A 19 14.68 3.33 5.98
N ASN A 20 15.72 3.30 6.81
CA ASN A 20 16.97 2.58 6.56
C ASN A 20 16.77 1.06 6.37
N CYS A 21 15.65 0.50 6.81
CA CYS A 21 15.28 -0.90 6.59
C CYS A 21 14.51 -1.13 5.27
N ARG A 22 14.57 -0.19 4.31
CA ARG A 22 13.90 -0.27 3.00
C ARG A 22 14.03 -1.64 2.34
N ASP A 23 15.23 -2.19 2.25
CA ASP A 23 15.47 -3.46 1.55
C ASP A 23 14.74 -4.66 2.18
N ILE A 24 14.55 -4.63 3.51
CA ILE A 24 13.78 -5.65 4.23
C ILE A 24 12.31 -5.58 3.81
N LEU A 25 11.76 -4.36 3.73
CA LEU A 25 10.38 -4.15 3.31
C LEU A 25 10.18 -4.53 1.84
N LEU A 26 11.12 -4.17 0.96
CA LEU A 26 11.06 -4.55 -0.45
C LEU A 26 11.03 -6.07 -0.63
N LYS A 27 11.92 -6.79 0.06
CA LYS A 27 11.93 -8.26 0.05
C LYS A 27 10.65 -8.84 0.66
N GLY A 28 10.13 -8.22 1.72
CA GLY A 28 8.87 -8.60 2.35
C GLY A 28 7.67 -8.48 1.42
N SER A 29 7.64 -7.43 0.58
CA SER A 29 6.52 -7.15 -0.33
C SER A 29 6.24 -8.23 -1.39
N VAL A 30 7.22 -9.10 -1.66
CA VAL A 30 7.10 -10.24 -2.62
C VAL A 30 7.28 -11.59 -1.96
N HIS A 31 7.16 -11.67 -0.65
CA HIS A 31 7.32 -12.93 0.06
C HIS A 31 6.22 -13.93 -0.32
N LYS A 32 6.56 -15.23 -0.32
CA LYS A 32 5.58 -16.31 -0.58
C LYS A 32 4.40 -16.36 0.40
N PHE A 33 4.53 -15.72 1.57
CA PHE A 33 3.49 -15.70 2.60
C PHE A 33 2.74 -14.38 2.56
N ILE A 34 1.42 -14.47 2.41
CA ILE A 34 0.52 -13.32 2.28
C ILE A 34 0.66 -12.37 3.47
N ASN A 35 0.75 -12.91 4.70
CA ASN A 35 0.87 -12.09 5.91
C ASN A 35 2.13 -11.22 5.90
N ILE A 36 3.25 -11.76 5.41
CA ILE A 36 4.52 -11.02 5.29
C ILE A 36 4.39 -9.92 4.24
N ARG A 37 3.79 -10.21 3.08
CA ARG A 37 3.55 -9.18 2.04
C ARG A 37 2.69 -8.05 2.59
N ARG A 38 1.53 -8.40 3.16
CA ARG A 38 0.58 -7.44 3.76
C ARG A 38 1.27 -6.59 4.83
N MET A 39 2.06 -7.21 5.71
CA MET A 39 2.77 -6.49 6.76
C MET A 39 3.82 -5.53 6.19
N ALA A 40 4.57 -5.95 5.16
CA ALA A 40 5.56 -5.10 4.52
C ALA A 40 4.93 -3.87 3.85
N ILE A 41 3.82 -4.06 3.13
CA ILE A 41 3.06 -2.96 2.52
C ILE A 41 2.49 -2.01 3.58
N SER A 42 1.94 -2.57 4.67
CA SER A 42 1.47 -1.78 5.82
C SER A 42 2.60 -0.93 6.43
N ALA A 43 3.79 -1.53 6.63
CA ALA A 43 4.96 -0.82 7.16
C ALA A 43 5.44 0.30 6.22
N MET A 44 5.50 0.05 4.90
CA MET A 44 5.81 1.09 3.91
C MET A 44 4.82 2.26 4.00
N GLY A 45 3.52 1.98 4.12
CA GLY A 45 2.50 3.01 4.30
C GLY A 45 2.58 3.76 5.63
N LYS A 46 3.11 3.15 6.70
CA LYS A 46 3.38 3.84 7.97
C LYS A 46 4.59 4.76 7.90
N ILE A 47 5.61 4.36 7.15
CA ILE A 47 6.80 5.18 6.89
C ILE A 47 6.43 6.36 5.99
N ALA A 48 5.48 6.19 5.08
CA ALA A 48 4.96 7.23 4.19
C ALA A 48 6.06 7.96 3.39
N ASN A 49 7.06 7.22 2.92
CA ASN A 49 8.12 7.75 2.07
C ASN A 49 7.82 7.47 0.59
N LYS A 50 8.00 8.49 -0.26
CA LYS A 50 7.79 8.42 -1.72
C LYS A 50 8.68 7.40 -2.43
N ASP A 51 9.81 7.00 -1.85
CA ASP A 51 10.68 5.94 -2.38
C ASP A 51 9.98 4.57 -2.46
N PHE A 52 8.87 4.40 -1.75
CA PHE A 52 8.03 3.21 -1.81
C PHE A 52 6.92 3.29 -2.86
N GLU A 53 6.74 4.39 -3.60
CA GLU A 53 5.68 4.57 -4.60
C GLU A 53 5.64 3.40 -5.60
N VAL A 54 6.77 3.07 -6.22
CA VAL A 54 6.86 1.96 -7.20
C VAL A 54 6.53 0.59 -6.58
N PRO A 55 7.15 0.19 -5.45
CA PRO A 55 6.77 -1.04 -4.73
C PRO A 55 5.28 -1.12 -4.36
N LEU A 56 4.70 -0.02 -3.89
CA LEU A 56 3.29 0.06 -3.51
C LEU A 56 2.37 -0.06 -4.73
N MET A 57 2.71 0.60 -5.84
CA MET A 57 1.99 0.46 -7.11
C MET A 57 2.05 -0.96 -7.67
N ARG A 58 3.12 -1.72 -7.42
CA ARG A 58 3.19 -3.14 -7.77
C ARG A 58 2.28 -3.99 -6.88
N ALA A 59 2.17 -3.65 -5.59
CA ALA A 59 1.32 -4.38 -4.65
C ALA A 59 -0.19 -4.26 -4.95
N LEU A 60 -0.58 -3.28 -5.78
CA LEU A 60 -1.93 -3.18 -6.35
C LEU A 60 -2.32 -4.36 -7.26
N ASP A 61 -1.33 -5.09 -7.81
CA ASP A 61 -1.57 -6.28 -8.65
C ASP A 61 -1.56 -7.59 -7.83
N ASP A 62 -1.49 -7.51 -6.49
CA ASP A 62 -1.44 -8.71 -5.66
C ASP A 62 -2.76 -9.51 -5.76
N SER A 63 -2.65 -10.84 -5.73
CA SER A 63 -3.81 -11.72 -5.74
C SER A 63 -4.62 -11.65 -4.46
N ASN A 64 -4.02 -11.20 -3.35
CA ASN A 64 -4.69 -11.08 -2.08
C ASN A 64 -5.31 -9.68 -1.89
N PRO A 65 -6.63 -9.60 -1.66
CA PRO A 65 -7.35 -8.32 -1.53
C PRO A 65 -6.88 -7.47 -0.34
N GLN A 66 -6.37 -8.10 0.73
CA GLN A 66 -5.85 -7.35 1.87
C GLN A 66 -4.56 -6.64 1.49
N VAL A 67 -3.67 -7.28 0.73
CA VAL A 67 -2.44 -6.63 0.26
C VAL A 67 -2.76 -5.41 -0.60
N VAL A 68 -3.72 -5.56 -1.53
CA VAL A 68 -4.22 -4.46 -2.39
C VAL A 68 -4.81 -3.33 -1.55
N LEU A 69 -5.67 -3.64 -0.57
CA LEU A 69 -6.26 -2.66 0.35
C LEU A 69 -5.19 -1.83 1.08
N TYR A 70 -4.17 -2.48 1.63
CA TYR A 70 -3.08 -1.78 2.30
C TYR A 70 -2.23 -0.96 1.34
N ALA A 71 -2.06 -1.42 0.10
CA ALA A 71 -1.34 -0.67 -0.94
C ALA A 71 -2.08 0.62 -1.32
N ILE A 72 -3.41 0.56 -1.53
CA ILE A 72 -4.23 1.75 -1.81
C ILE A 72 -4.09 2.78 -0.68
N LYS A 73 -4.28 2.34 0.58
CA LYS A 73 -4.13 3.22 1.75
C LYS A 73 -2.73 3.82 1.87
N ALA A 74 -1.69 3.03 1.59
CA ALA A 74 -0.31 3.50 1.65
C ALA A 74 0.01 4.51 0.54
N LEU A 75 -0.53 4.32 -0.67
CA LEU A 75 -0.39 5.25 -1.79
C LEU A 75 -1.09 6.58 -1.53
N GLY A 76 -2.24 6.55 -0.83
CA GLY A 76 -2.91 7.76 -0.35
C GLY A 76 -2.05 8.53 0.63
N LYS A 77 -1.40 7.86 1.58
CA LYS A 77 -0.53 8.52 2.58
C LYS A 77 0.74 9.16 2.01
N ILE A 78 1.13 8.84 0.78
CA ILE A 78 2.29 9.44 0.10
C ILE A 78 1.88 10.37 -1.04
N ASP A 79 0.57 10.63 -1.18
CA ASP A 79 -0.04 11.48 -2.21
C ASP A 79 0.41 11.11 -3.63
N SER A 80 0.48 9.80 -3.91
CA SER A 80 0.99 9.27 -5.17
C SER A 80 -0.02 9.49 -6.30
N LYS A 81 0.05 10.62 -7.01
CA LYS A 81 -0.82 10.92 -8.16
C LYS A 81 -0.70 9.92 -9.32
N LYS A 82 0.43 9.22 -9.43
CA LYS A 82 0.65 8.19 -10.47
C LYS A 82 -0.23 6.95 -10.32
N ALA A 83 -0.76 6.71 -9.12
CA ALA A 83 -1.58 5.54 -8.84
C ALA A 83 -3.06 5.71 -9.21
N ILE A 84 -3.51 6.94 -9.52
CA ILE A 84 -4.93 7.26 -9.79
C ILE A 84 -5.53 6.34 -10.85
N ASN A 85 -4.90 6.26 -12.03
CA ASN A 85 -5.43 5.45 -13.13
C ASN A 85 -5.53 3.96 -12.76
N LYS A 86 -4.55 3.46 -12.01
CA LYS A 86 -4.51 2.06 -11.60
C LYS A 86 -5.56 1.74 -10.54
N ILE A 87 -5.82 2.67 -9.63
CA ILE A 87 -6.84 2.53 -8.58
C ILE A 87 -8.25 2.58 -9.18
N LYS A 88 -8.51 3.44 -10.17
CA LYS A 88 -9.78 3.43 -10.94
C LYS A 88 -10.05 2.08 -11.60
N ILE A 89 -9.05 1.50 -12.26
CA ILE A 89 -9.18 0.17 -12.88
C ILE A 89 -9.46 -0.92 -11.82
N LEU A 90 -8.90 -0.80 -10.62
CA LEU A 90 -9.14 -1.77 -9.54
C LEU A 90 -10.54 -1.70 -8.98
N GLU A 91 -11.13 -0.51 -8.91
CA GLU A 91 -12.49 -0.28 -8.44
C GLU A 91 -13.52 -1.04 -9.29
N GLU A 92 -13.32 -1.06 -10.60
CA GLU A 92 -14.14 -1.82 -11.55
C GLU A 92 -13.90 -3.34 -11.45
N LYS A 93 -12.66 -3.75 -11.15
CA LYS A 93 -12.26 -5.17 -11.12
C LYS A 93 -12.73 -5.91 -9.86
N TRP A 94 -12.75 -5.24 -8.71
CA TRP A 94 -13.00 -5.90 -7.42
C TRP A 94 -14.40 -5.57 -6.89
N ASP A 95 -15.24 -6.59 -6.70
CA ASP A 95 -16.60 -6.38 -6.19
C ASP A 95 -16.71 -6.21 -4.66
N LYS A 96 -15.58 -6.22 -3.95
CA LYS A 96 -15.58 -6.11 -2.49
C LYS A 96 -15.76 -4.67 -2.06
N SER A 97 -16.83 -4.39 -1.32
CA SER A 97 -17.18 -3.05 -0.82
C SER A 97 -16.03 -2.34 -0.13
N TYR A 98 -15.26 -3.02 0.72
CA TYR A 98 -14.14 -2.39 1.42
C TYR A 98 -12.97 -1.96 0.52
N ILE A 99 -12.81 -2.56 -0.67
CA ILE A 99 -11.80 -2.12 -1.65
C ILE A 99 -12.32 -0.90 -2.39
N LYS A 100 -13.59 -0.92 -2.83
CA LYS A 100 -14.25 0.23 -3.47
C LYS A 100 -14.17 1.47 -2.57
N ASN A 101 -14.59 1.35 -1.30
CA ASN A 101 -14.48 2.43 -0.33
C ASN A 101 -13.03 2.94 -0.15
N ALA A 102 -12.04 2.05 -0.24
CA ALA A 102 -10.64 2.48 -0.13
C ALA A 102 -10.16 3.23 -1.40
N CYS A 103 -10.62 2.82 -2.58
CA CYS A 103 -10.38 3.54 -3.83
C CYS A 103 -11.03 4.93 -3.79
N GLU A 104 -12.30 5.00 -3.39
CA GLU A 104 -13.06 6.24 -3.25
C GLU A 104 -12.36 7.20 -2.28
N ASN A 105 -12.04 6.74 -1.06
CA ASN A 105 -11.34 7.55 -0.06
C ASN A 105 -9.98 8.07 -0.57
N TYR A 106 -9.25 7.26 -1.33
CA TYR A 106 -7.98 7.69 -1.94
C TYR A 106 -8.19 8.78 -3.00
N ILE A 107 -9.23 8.65 -3.83
CA ILE A 107 -9.56 9.65 -4.85
C ILE A 107 -10.03 10.95 -4.19
N GLU A 108 -10.85 10.84 -3.13
CA GLU A 108 -11.34 11.99 -2.36
C GLU A 108 -10.21 12.74 -1.67
N SER A 109 -9.30 12.04 -0.97
CA SER A 109 -8.17 12.69 -0.28
C SER A 109 -7.27 13.47 -1.25
N LEU A 110 -7.10 12.99 -2.48
CA LEU A 110 -6.34 13.71 -3.50
C LEU A 110 -7.07 14.93 -4.09
N LYS A 111 -8.41 14.92 -4.09
CA LYS A 111 -9.25 16.05 -4.53
C LYS A 111 -9.28 17.17 -3.51
N GLU A 112 -9.31 16.84 -2.21
CA GLU A 112 -9.25 17.83 -1.13
C GLU A 112 -7.93 18.61 -1.15
N GLU A 113 -6.83 17.96 -1.52
CA GLU A 113 -5.52 18.60 -1.66
C GLU A 113 -5.28 19.28 -3.03
N ASN A 114 -6.14 19.04 -4.04
CA ASN A 114 -6.05 19.67 -5.36
C ASN A 114 -7.46 19.89 -5.96
N PRO A 115 -8.08 21.08 -5.79
CA PRO A 115 -9.43 21.38 -6.28
C PRO A 115 -9.62 21.26 -7.81
N ASN A 116 -8.54 21.16 -8.58
CA ASN A 116 -8.54 21.16 -10.05
C ASN A 116 -8.73 19.76 -10.69
N LEU A 117 -8.98 18.70 -9.90
CA LEU A 117 -9.31 17.36 -10.40
C LEU A 117 -10.83 17.13 -10.54
N LYS A 118 -11.62 18.21 -10.73
CA LYS A 118 -13.09 18.20 -10.78
C LYS A 118 -13.70 17.96 -12.18
N GLU A 119 -12.89 17.71 -13.21
CA GLU A 119 -13.38 17.52 -14.59
C GLU A 119 -13.29 16.07 -15.06
#